data_AF-A0A452FU01-F1
#
_entry.id   AF-A0A452FU01-F1
#
_cell.length_a   1.000
_cell.length_b   1.000
_cell.length_c   1.000
_cell.angle_alpha   90.00
_cell.angle_beta   90.00
_cell.angle_gamma   90.00
#
_symmetry.space_group_name_H-M   'P 1'
#
loop_
_entity.id
_entity.type
_entity.pdbx_description
1 polymer ?
#
loop_
_entity_poly.entity_id
_entity_poly.type
_entity_poly.pdbx_seq_one_letter_code
_entity_poly.pdbx_strand_id
1 'polypeptide(L)'
;MPGNPVWIRQEARLLGAVQIMTGLFVHTLGLLWTYLLVSQILAFQKVYLPFAILSGFPFWAAAFFLLSGIFTVLFERRRSRSLMTCSIVLNILSACSAVIGLLLLCLEFLAYALAKKSIWPHRAGKILSNYLFLFTLLELCVTSTLINWLYKAKHSR
;
A
#
# COMPACT_ATOMS: atom_id res chain seq x y z
N MET A 1 -9.27 4.96 28.17
CA MET A 1 -9.45 6.43 28.16
C MET A 1 -10.35 6.80 26.99
N PRO A 2 -11.47 7.52 27.16
CA PRO A 2 -12.23 8.01 26.03
C PRO A 2 -11.43 9.16 25.40
N GLY A 3 -10.72 8.86 24.31
CA GLY A 3 -9.98 9.86 23.56
C GLY A 3 -10.92 10.96 23.07
N ASN A 4 -10.55 12.22 23.29
CA ASN A 4 -11.33 13.38 22.86
C ASN A 4 -11.72 13.23 21.38
N PRO A 5 -13.01 13.33 21.00
CA PRO A 5 -13.47 13.12 19.62
C PRO A 5 -12.85 14.10 18.60
N VAL A 6 -12.29 15.22 19.07
CA VAL A 6 -11.53 16.16 18.24
C VAL A 6 -10.14 15.60 17.89
N TRP A 7 -9.48 14.94 18.85
CA TRP A 7 -8.16 14.35 18.66
C TRP A 7 -8.20 13.18 17.66
N ILE A 8 -9.13 12.23 17.86
CA ILE A 8 -9.30 11.06 16.95
C ILE A 8 -9.49 11.51 15.49
N ARG A 9 -10.19 12.62 15.29
CA ARG A 9 -10.44 13.22 13.97
C ARG A 9 -9.18 13.81 13.35
N GLN A 10 -8.37 14.52 14.13
CA GLN A 10 -7.11 15.09 13.64
C GLN A 10 -6.14 13.97 13.23
N GLU A 11 -6.03 12.93 14.06
CA GLU A 11 -5.24 11.74 13.77
C GLU A 11 -5.76 11.00 12.54
N ALA A 12 -7.07 10.77 12.41
CA ALA A 12 -7.65 10.11 11.23
C ALA A 12 -7.34 10.88 9.93
N ARG A 13 -7.39 12.23 9.97
CA ARG A 13 -7.00 13.06 8.83
C ARG A 13 -5.51 12.94 8.51
N LEU A 14 -4.65 12.89 9.53
CA LEU A 14 -3.20 12.69 9.35
C LEU A 14 -2.93 11.30 8.71
N LEU A 15 -3.55 10.26 9.25
CA LEU A 15 -3.47 8.90 8.72
C LEU A 15 -3.96 8.83 7.27
N GLY A 16 -5.05 9.51 6.93
CA GLY A 16 -5.52 9.62 5.55
C GLY A 16 -4.50 10.28 4.61
N ALA A 17 -3.77 11.30 5.07
CA ALA A 17 -2.67 11.90 4.32
C ALA A 17 -1.49 10.92 4.14
N VAL A 18 -1.18 10.11 5.17
CA VAL A 18 -0.18 9.04 5.08
C VAL A 18 -0.56 8.01 4.03
N GLN A 19 -1.84 7.60 3.93
CA GLN A 19 -2.30 6.68 2.88
C GLN A 19 -2.11 7.26 1.47
N ILE A 20 -2.40 8.55 1.29
CA ILE A 20 -2.19 9.22 0.00
C ILE A 20 -0.71 9.19 -0.38
N MET A 21 0.17 9.60 0.55
CA MET A 21 1.62 9.58 0.32
C MET A 21 2.14 8.17 0.05
N THR A 22 1.66 7.18 0.81
CA THR A 22 2.02 5.76 0.64
C THR A 22 1.61 5.25 -0.73
N GLY A 23 0.38 5.56 -1.18
CA GLY A 23 -0.09 5.23 -2.52
C GLY A 23 0.77 5.85 -3.63
N LEU A 24 1.17 7.12 -3.49
CA LEU A 24 2.10 7.77 -4.42
C LEU A 24 3.47 7.06 -4.45
N PHE A 25 4.05 6.75 -3.29
CA PHE A 25 5.33 6.05 -3.22
C PHE A 25 5.26 4.66 -3.86
N VAL A 26 4.22 3.88 -3.57
CA VAL A 26 4.01 2.56 -4.18
C VAL A 26 3.86 2.68 -5.69
N HIS A 27 3.13 3.67 -6.19
CA HIS A 27 3.00 3.92 -7.63
C HIS A 27 4.35 4.25 -8.29
N THR A 28 5.10 5.19 -7.72
CA THR A 28 6.42 5.58 -8.24
C THR A 28 7.42 4.42 -8.20
N LEU A 29 7.43 3.63 -7.12
CA LEU A 29 8.25 2.42 -7.03
C LEU A 29 7.85 1.39 -8.10
N GLY A 30 6.56 1.25 -8.38
CA GLY A 30 6.07 0.44 -9.49
C GLY A 30 6.61 0.88 -10.84
N LEU A 31 6.59 2.19 -11.13
CA LEU A 31 7.16 2.75 -12.36
C LEU A 31 8.67 2.51 -12.47
N LEU A 32 9.41 2.78 -11.38
CA LEU A 32 10.86 2.53 -11.32
C LEU A 32 11.17 1.04 -11.55
N TRP A 33 10.35 0.16 -10.99
CA TRP A 33 10.53 -1.27 -11.22
C TRP A 33 10.26 -1.66 -12.66
N THR A 34 9.16 -1.20 -13.26
CA THR A 34 8.84 -1.50 -14.66
C THR A 34 9.97 -1.04 -15.58
N TYR A 35 10.53 0.15 -15.32
CA TYR A 35 11.72 0.64 -16.04
C TYR A 35 12.93 -0.30 -15.85
N LEU A 36 13.20 -0.73 -14.62
CA LEU A 36 14.27 -1.69 -14.33
C LEU A 36 14.03 -3.02 -15.06
N LEU A 37 12.81 -3.56 -15.04
CA LEU A 37 12.46 -4.82 -15.71
C LEU A 37 12.69 -4.74 -17.22
N VAL A 38 12.19 -3.68 -17.87
CA VAL A 38 12.34 -3.47 -19.32
C VAL A 38 13.82 -3.32 -19.71
N SER A 39 14.58 -2.51 -18.96
CA SER A 39 16.01 -2.32 -19.22
C SER A 39 16.82 -3.61 -19.05
N GLN A 40 16.47 -4.46 -18.08
CA GLN A 40 17.13 -5.75 -17.86
C GLN A 40 16.84 -6.76 -18.99
N ILE A 41 15.60 -6.83 -19.46
CA ILE A 41 15.20 -7.69 -20.58
C ILE A 41 16.03 -7.32 -21.83
N LEU A 42 16.13 -6.02 -22.12
CA LEU A 42 16.87 -5.51 -23.29
C LEU A 42 18.38 -5.76 -23.20
N ALA A 43 18.98 -5.58 -22.02
CA ALA A 43 20.44 -5.61 -21.87
C ALA A 43 21.03 -7.02 -21.68
N PHE A 44 20.34 -7.92 -20.96
CA PHE A 44 20.96 -9.17 -20.51
C PHE A 44 20.27 -10.45 -21.00
N GLN A 45 19.09 -10.34 -21.65
CA GLN A 45 18.24 -11.47 -22.07
C GLN A 45 17.96 -12.52 -20.96
N LYS A 46 18.24 -12.18 -19.70
CA LYS A 46 17.98 -12.98 -18.50
C LYS A 46 17.06 -12.19 -17.60
N VAL A 47 15.92 -12.78 -17.30
CA VAL A 47 14.83 -12.10 -16.62
C VAL A 47 14.72 -12.62 -15.20
N TYR A 48 14.97 -11.74 -14.23
CA TYR A 48 14.40 -11.91 -12.90
C TYR A 48 12.87 -11.76 -13.05
N LEU A 49 12.08 -12.68 -12.52
CA LEU A 49 10.61 -12.63 -12.57
C LEU A 49 10.08 -11.99 -11.28
N PRO A 50 9.84 -10.67 -11.25
CA PRO A 50 9.23 -9.99 -10.11
C PRO A 50 7.74 -10.32 -10.05
N PHE A 51 7.34 -11.27 -9.21
CA PHE A 51 5.92 -11.68 -9.09
C PHE A 51 5.00 -10.48 -8.80
N ALA A 52 5.44 -9.54 -7.96
CA ALA A 52 4.66 -8.35 -7.64
C ALA A 52 4.44 -7.44 -8.87
N ILE A 53 5.43 -7.27 -9.75
CA ILE A 53 5.25 -6.43 -10.95
C ILE A 53 4.48 -7.16 -12.03
N LEU A 54 4.71 -8.47 -12.19
CA LEU A 54 3.96 -9.27 -13.17
C LEU A 54 2.47 -9.28 -12.87
N SER A 55 2.08 -9.28 -11.60
CA SER A 55 0.68 -9.15 -11.18
C SER A 55 0.15 -7.71 -11.26
N GLY A 56 0.98 -6.74 -11.66
CA GLY A 56 0.66 -5.32 -11.65
C GLY A 56 0.41 -4.72 -10.26
N PHE A 57 0.83 -5.42 -9.19
CA PHE A 57 0.48 -5.11 -7.79
C PHE A 57 0.62 -3.62 -7.44
N PRO A 58 1.77 -2.96 -7.68
CA PRO A 58 1.95 -1.59 -7.25
C PRO A 58 0.95 -0.60 -7.87
N PHE A 59 0.40 -0.90 -9.05
CA PHE A 59 -0.52 0.01 -9.74
C PHE A 59 -1.93 -0.03 -9.15
N TRP A 60 -2.52 -1.23 -9.04
CA TRP A 60 -3.87 -1.37 -8.48
C TRP A 60 -3.88 -1.19 -6.96
N ALA A 61 -2.84 -1.62 -6.25
CA ALA A 61 -2.71 -1.33 -4.82
C ALA A 61 -2.59 0.18 -4.56
N ALA A 62 -1.74 0.89 -5.29
CA ALA A 62 -1.63 2.35 -5.14
C ALA A 62 -2.96 3.06 -5.38
N ALA A 63 -3.77 2.61 -6.34
CA ALA A 63 -5.11 3.17 -6.56
C ALA A 63 -6.01 3.00 -5.33
N PHE A 64 -6.04 1.82 -4.71
CA PHE A 64 -6.81 1.60 -3.48
C PHE A 64 -6.27 2.43 -2.30
N PHE A 65 -4.94 2.56 -2.17
CA PHE A 65 -4.30 3.31 -1.09
C PHE A 65 -4.65 4.79 -1.21
N LEU A 66 -4.50 5.36 -2.41
CA LEU A 66 -4.89 6.74 -2.72
C LEU A 66 -6.37 7.01 -2.46
N LEU A 67 -7.25 6.16 -2.99
CA LEU A 67 -8.70 6.34 -2.84
C LEU A 67 -9.12 6.24 -1.37
N SER A 68 -8.59 5.26 -0.62
CA SER A 68 -8.87 5.13 0.81
C SER A 68 -8.45 6.39 1.58
N GLY A 69 -7.23 6.90 1.34
CA GLY A 69 -6.72 8.12 1.95
C GLY A 69 -7.54 9.38 1.61
N ILE A 70 -7.88 9.57 0.34
CA ILE A 70 -8.70 10.71 -0.11
C ILE A 70 -10.06 10.69 0.60
N PHE A 71 -10.72 9.53 0.65
CA PHE A 71 -12.01 9.41 1.34
C PHE A 71 -11.90 9.57 2.86
N THR A 72 -10.82 9.06 3.47
CA THR A 72 -10.49 9.28 4.88
C THR A 72 -10.39 10.78 5.20
N VAL A 73 -9.66 11.56 4.39
CA VAL A 73 -9.55 13.02 4.57
C VAL A 73 -10.88 13.73 4.29
N LEU A 74 -11.62 13.29 3.26
CA LEU A 74 -12.86 13.94 2.84
C LEU A 74 -13.99 13.77 3.85
N PHE A 75 -14.14 12.58 4.45
CA PHE A 75 -15.19 12.36 5.45
C PHE A 75 -14.92 13.21 6.70
N GLU A 76 -13.65 13.38 7.11
CA GLU A 76 -13.33 14.19 8.29
C GLU A 76 -13.67 15.67 8.08
N ARG A 77 -13.61 16.15 6.83
CA ARG A 77 -13.99 17.52 6.47
C ARG A 77 -15.50 17.71 6.29
N ARG A 78 -16.18 16.80 5.59
CA ARG A 78 -17.60 16.97 5.19
C ARG A 78 -18.62 16.29 6.10
N ARG A 79 -18.21 15.38 6.97
CA ARG A 79 -19.05 14.76 8.02
C ARG A 79 -20.33 14.03 7.55
N SER A 80 -20.34 13.51 6.32
CA SER A 80 -21.48 12.72 5.81
C SER A 80 -21.42 11.25 6.24
N ARG A 81 -22.57 10.66 6.62
CA ARG A 81 -22.70 9.21 6.89
C ARG A 81 -22.36 8.35 5.67
N SER A 82 -22.70 8.83 4.46
CA SER A 82 -22.36 8.11 3.22
C SER A 82 -20.85 8.09 3.00
N LEU A 83 -20.17 9.23 3.16
CA LEU A 83 -18.71 9.34 3.05
C LEU A 83 -17.99 8.48 4.10
N MET A 84 -18.51 8.42 5.32
CA MET A 84 -17.96 7.57 6.37
C MET A 84 -18.05 6.08 6.00
N THR A 85 -19.19 5.63 5.46
CA THR A 85 -19.35 4.24 5.02
C THR A 85 -18.44 3.93 3.83
N CYS A 86 -18.34 4.83 2.85
CA CYS A 86 -17.41 4.69 1.73
C CYS A 86 -15.95 4.61 2.20
N SER A 87 -15.55 5.45 3.17
CA SER A 87 -14.20 5.42 3.74
C SER A 87 -13.91 4.07 4.44
N ILE A 88 -14.86 3.51 5.19
CA ILE A 88 -14.70 2.17 5.80
C ILE A 88 -14.47 1.12 4.71
N VAL A 89 -15.32 1.09 3.68
CA VAL A 89 -15.24 0.10 2.59
C VAL A 89 -13.91 0.22 1.85
N LEU A 90 -13.48 1.43 1.50
CA LEU A 90 -12.21 1.66 0.81
C LEU A 90 -11.00 1.30 1.67
N ASN A 91 -11.04 1.55 2.97
CA ASN A 91 -9.97 1.10 3.88
C ASN A 91 -9.91 -0.43 3.98
N ILE A 92 -11.05 -1.13 3.97
CA ILE A 92 -11.08 -2.60 3.92
C ILE A 92 -10.48 -3.12 2.61
N LEU A 93 -10.87 -2.54 1.47
CA LEU A 93 -10.30 -2.89 0.16
C LEU A 93 -8.79 -2.61 0.11
N SER A 94 -8.33 -1.50 0.69
CA SER A 94 -6.92 -1.16 0.84
C SER A 94 -6.16 -2.18 1.73
N ALA A 95 -6.76 -2.60 2.84
CA ALA A 95 -6.17 -3.64 3.69
C ALA A 95 -6.07 -4.99 2.94
N CYS A 96 -7.11 -5.38 2.19
CA CYS A 96 -7.10 -6.60 1.38
C CYS A 96 -6.01 -6.55 0.30
N SER A 97 -5.89 -5.43 -0.43
CA SER A 97 -4.83 -5.28 -1.45
C SER A 97 -3.44 -5.27 -0.83
N ALA A 98 -3.27 -4.68 0.36
CA ALA A 98 -2.01 -4.72 1.10
C ALA A 98 -1.63 -6.16 1.51
N VAL A 99 -2.58 -6.96 2.02
CA VAL A 99 -2.33 -8.38 2.35
C VAL A 99 -1.91 -9.18 1.12
N ILE A 100 -2.62 -9.03 0.00
CA ILE A 100 -2.25 -9.70 -1.27
C ILE A 100 -0.84 -9.28 -1.72
N GLY A 101 -0.54 -7.99 -1.62
CA GLY A 101 0.79 -7.44 -1.92
C GLY A 101 1.91 -8.04 -1.09
N LEU A 102 1.71 -8.12 0.23
CA LEU A 102 2.69 -8.71 1.14
C LEU A 102 2.92 -10.19 0.83
N LEU A 103 1.88 -10.95 0.48
CA LEU A 103 2.02 -12.36 0.06
C LEU A 103 2.84 -12.48 -1.24
N LEU A 104 2.55 -11.65 -2.24
CA LEU A 104 3.31 -11.63 -3.50
C LEU A 104 4.79 -11.28 -3.27
N LEU A 105 5.06 -10.28 -2.42
CA LEU A 105 6.43 -9.87 -2.07
C LEU A 105 7.15 -10.95 -1.26
N CYS A 106 6.47 -11.66 -0.36
CA CYS A 106 7.03 -12.81 0.36
C CYS A 106 7.43 -13.94 -0.60
N LEU A 107 6.59 -14.27 -1.58
CA LEU A 107 6.89 -15.25 -2.63
C LEU A 107 8.11 -14.81 -3.45
N GLU A 108 8.19 -13.53 -3.78
CA GLU A 108 9.33 -12.95 -4.49
C GLU A 108 10.63 -13.05 -3.66
N PHE A 109 10.59 -12.75 -2.37
CA PHE A 109 11.76 -12.89 -1.49
C PHE A 109 12.20 -14.35 -1.33
N LEU A 110 11.26 -15.29 -1.26
CA LEU A 110 11.57 -16.72 -1.23
C LEU A 110 12.27 -17.16 -2.53
N ALA A 111 11.74 -16.75 -3.69
CA ALA A 111 12.37 -17.02 -4.98
C ALA A 111 13.78 -16.42 -5.07
N TYR A 112 13.97 -15.21 -4.55
CA TYR A 112 15.29 -14.59 -4.45
C TYR A 112 16.25 -15.40 -3.57
N ALA A 113 15.80 -15.88 -2.41
CA ALA A 113 16.63 -16.63 -1.47
C ALA A 113 17.12 -17.97 -2.06
N LEU A 114 16.32 -18.59 -2.93
CA LEU A 114 16.66 -19.84 -3.61
C LEU A 114 17.59 -19.64 -4.83
N ALA A 115 17.74 -18.42 -5.32
CA ALA A 115 18.56 -18.13 -6.50
C ALA A 115 20.07 -18.16 -6.18
N LYS A 116 20.81 -19.08 -6.81
CA LYS A 116 22.25 -19.33 -6.52
C LYS A 116 23.24 -18.29 -7.09
N LYS A 117 22.81 -17.28 -7.86
CA LYS A 117 23.69 -16.24 -8.42
C LYS A 117 23.06 -14.84 -8.30
N SER A 118 23.67 -13.96 -7.51
CA SER A 118 23.28 -12.55 -7.41
C SER A 118 24.12 -11.69 -8.37
N ILE A 119 23.52 -11.30 -9.50
CA ILE A 119 24.05 -10.24 -10.37
C ILE A 119 23.52 -8.89 -9.82
N TRP A 120 24.22 -7.77 -10.05
CA TRP A 120 23.83 -6.43 -9.55
C TRP A 120 22.35 -6.04 -9.80
N PRO A 121 21.72 -6.37 -10.95
CA PRO A 121 20.30 -6.12 -11.17
C PRO A 121 19.36 -6.79 -10.16
N HIS A 122 19.73 -7.98 -9.68
CA HIS A 122 18.95 -8.67 -8.67
C HIS A 122 19.03 -7.95 -7.31
N ARG A 123 20.15 -7.26 -7.03
CA ARG A 123 20.28 -6.45 -5.81
C ARG A 123 19.44 -5.17 -5.91
N ALA A 124 19.48 -4.48 -7.05
CA ALA A 124 18.68 -3.28 -7.28
C ALA A 124 17.17 -3.59 -7.19
N GLY A 125 16.73 -4.67 -7.83
CA GLY A 125 15.38 -5.19 -7.66
C GLY A 125 15.07 -5.45 -6.18
N LYS A 126 15.81 -6.33 -5.50
CA LYS A 126 15.54 -6.64 -4.08
C LYS A 126 15.37 -5.39 -3.20
N ILE A 127 16.18 -4.35 -3.42
CA ILE A 127 16.06 -3.07 -2.69
C ILE A 127 14.70 -2.40 -2.93
N LEU A 128 14.25 -2.28 -4.19
CA LEU A 128 12.92 -1.73 -4.47
C LEU A 128 11.80 -2.61 -3.85
N SER A 129 11.97 -3.93 -3.79
CA SER A 129 10.91 -4.84 -3.29
C SER A 129 10.82 -4.74 -1.78
N ASN A 130 11.97 -4.50 -1.11
CA ASN A 130 11.98 -4.12 0.30
C ASN A 130 11.22 -2.81 0.55
N TYR A 131 11.40 -1.79 -0.28
CA TYR A 131 10.64 -0.55 -0.14
C TYR A 131 9.15 -0.75 -0.37
N LEU A 132 8.77 -1.51 -1.41
CA LEU A 132 7.37 -1.89 -1.65
C LEU A 132 6.79 -2.63 -0.45
N PHE A 133 7.54 -3.55 0.15
CA PHE A 133 7.12 -4.30 1.34
C PHE A 133 6.87 -3.36 2.53
N LEU A 134 7.79 -2.44 2.81
CA LEU A 134 7.68 -1.49 3.91
C LEU A 134 6.45 -0.57 3.76
N PHE A 135 6.25 0.02 2.57
CA PHE A 135 5.10 0.89 2.32
C PHE A 135 3.78 0.12 2.34
N THR A 136 3.76 -1.11 1.85
CA THR A 136 2.56 -1.97 1.90
C THR A 136 2.21 -2.36 3.34
N LEU A 137 3.22 -2.67 4.16
CA LEU A 137 3.03 -2.95 5.59
C LEU A 137 2.53 -1.71 6.33
N LEU A 138 3.09 -0.54 6.03
CA LEU A 138 2.63 0.74 6.59
C LEU A 138 1.15 0.97 6.27
N GLU A 139 0.74 0.78 5.02
CA GLU A 139 -0.67 0.92 4.63
C GLU A 139 -1.56 -0.06 5.41
N LEU A 140 -1.15 -1.33 5.59
CA LEU A 140 -1.91 -2.31 6.35
C LEU A 140 -2.12 -1.87 7.82
N CYS A 141 -1.07 -1.33 8.45
CA CYS A 141 -1.17 -0.80 9.82
C CYS A 141 -2.12 0.42 9.90
N VAL A 142 -2.00 1.34 8.95
CA VAL A 142 -2.81 2.57 8.90
C VAL A 142 -4.28 2.25 8.66
N THR A 143 -4.58 1.45 7.64
CA THR A 143 -5.95 1.02 7.30
C THR A 143 -6.60 0.25 8.44
N SER A 144 -5.88 -0.66 9.10
CA SER A 144 -6.39 -1.40 10.27
C SER A 144 -6.76 -0.48 11.42
N THR A 145 -5.94 0.55 11.68
CA THR A 145 -6.20 1.56 12.71
C THR A 145 -7.44 2.39 12.36
N LEU A 146 -7.53 2.86 11.11
CA LEU A 146 -8.65 3.66 10.61
C LEU A 146 -9.97 2.87 10.61
N ILE A 147 -9.98 1.61 10.19
CA ILE A 147 -11.17 0.75 10.22
C ILE A 147 -11.70 0.64 11.65
N ASN A 148 -10.83 0.36 12.62
CA ASN A 148 -11.23 0.24 14.03
C ASN A 148 -11.82 1.55 14.57
N TRP A 149 -11.19 2.69 14.29
CA TRP A 149 -11.68 4.00 14.74
C TRP A 149 -13.01 4.37 14.08
N LEU A 150 -13.12 4.18 12.76
CA LEU A 150 -14.34 4.45 11.99
C LEU A 150 -15.49 3.53 12.42
N TYR A 151 -15.22 2.26 12.66
CA TYR A 151 -16.25 1.31 13.09
C TYR A 151 -16.82 1.67 14.47
N LYS A 152 -15.94 2.03 15.42
CA LYS A 152 -16.35 2.54 16.75
C LYS A 152 -17.15 3.83 16.63
N ALA A 153 -16.71 4.78 15.81
CA ALA A 153 -17.42 6.03 15.60
C ALA A 153 -18.81 5.83 14.95
N LYS A 154 -18.99 4.78 14.14
CA LYS A 154 -20.27 4.44 13.50
C LYS A 154 -21.27 3.82 14.48
N HIS A 155 -20.81 3.04 15.46
CA HIS A 155 -21.65 2.36 16.46
C HIS A 155 -21.86 3.16 17.75
N SER A 156 -21.07 4.22 17.99
CA SER A 156 -21.20 5.09 19.17
C SER A 156 -22.24 6.22 18.98
N ARG A 157 -23.01 6.22 17.89
CA ARG A 157 -24.05 7.22 17.56
C ARG A 157 -25.36 6.53 17.23
#